data_AF-A0A7K3LHT8-F1
#
_entry.id   AF-A0A7K3LHT8-F1
#
_cell.length_a   1.000
_cell.length_b   1.000
_cell.length_c   1.000
_cell.angle_alpha   90.00
_cell.angle_beta   90.00
_cell.angle_gamma   90.00
#
_symmetry.space_group_name_H-M   'P 1'
#
loop_
_entity.id
_entity.type
_entity.pdbx_description
1 polymer ?
#
loop_
_entity_poly.entity_id
_entity_poly.type
_entity_poly.pdbx_seq_one_letter_code
_entity_poly.pdbx_strand_id
1 'polypeptide(L)'
;MFAWWGRTVYRYRFIVIGVMVALCLGGGVYGMSLGDHVTQSGFYDDGSQSVQASVLGDEVYGRDRTSHVVAVFTAPKGETVDDKRWFDGIKEGLNKVKADHPDEILSWVGYFTNPEALANMADPDKKHAFASIQLKGDDDDTILKHSPAA
;
A
#
# COMPACT_ATOMS: atom_id res chain seq x y z
N MET A 1 20.04 -45.84 -14.26
CA MET A 1 20.21 -44.45 -13.79
C MET A 1 20.32 -44.35 -12.26
N PHE A 2 19.27 -44.69 -11.50
CA PHE A 2 19.28 -44.55 -10.03
C PHE A 2 20.35 -45.37 -9.29
N ALA A 3 20.63 -46.60 -9.73
CA ALA A 3 21.70 -47.43 -9.12
C ALA A 3 23.12 -46.88 -9.33
N TRP A 4 23.33 -46.07 -10.37
CA TRP A 4 24.59 -45.34 -10.58
C TRP A 4 24.63 -44.10 -9.67
N TRP A 5 23.55 -43.31 -9.64
CA TRP A 5 23.45 -42.13 -8.79
C TRP A 5 23.62 -42.43 -7.30
N GLY A 6 23.01 -43.51 -6.80
CA GLY A 6 23.15 -43.94 -5.41
C GLY A 6 24.59 -44.28 -5.02
N ARG A 7 25.35 -44.95 -5.90
CA ARG A 7 26.78 -45.20 -5.68
C ARG A 7 27.59 -43.90 -5.70
N THR A 8 27.29 -42.99 -6.63
CA THR A 8 27.97 -41.69 -6.75
C THR A 8 27.74 -40.82 -5.51
N VAL A 9 26.50 -40.69 -5.03
CA VAL A 9 26.15 -39.93 -3.82
C VAL A 9 26.79 -40.52 -2.57
N TYR A 10 26.81 -41.85 -2.41
CA TYR A 10 27.48 -42.48 -1.28
C TYR A 10 29.00 -42.23 -1.29
N ARG A 11 29.63 -42.30 -2.46
CA ARG A 11 31.07 -42.05 -2.62
C ARG A 11 31.45 -40.59 -2.34
N TYR A 12 30.62 -39.63 -2.76
CA TYR A 12 30.88 -38.19 -2.59
C TYR A 12 30.01 -37.53 -1.50
N ARG A 13 29.50 -38.32 -0.53
CA ARG A 13 28.49 -37.88 0.44
C ARG A 13 28.82 -36.58 1.18
N PHE A 14 30.09 -36.34 1.53
CA PHE A 14 30.52 -35.11 2.21
C PHE A 14 30.55 -33.89 1.29
N ILE A 15 30.89 -34.06 0.01
CA ILE A 15 30.82 -32.98 -0.98
C ILE A 15 29.36 -32.67 -1.29
N VAL A 16 28.56 -33.71 -1.53
CA VAL A 16 27.13 -33.57 -1.85
C VAL A 16 26.41 -32.84 -0.72
N ILE A 17 26.58 -33.26 0.54
CA ILE A 17 25.93 -32.58 1.66
C ILE A 17 26.44 -31.15 1.83
N GLY A 18 27.76 -30.92 1.74
CA GLY A 18 28.34 -29.58 1.89
C GLY A 18 27.84 -28.60 0.84
N VAL A 19 27.84 -29.01 -0.43
CA VAL A 19 27.39 -28.17 -1.55
C VAL A 19 25.89 -27.91 -1.46
N MET A 20 25.06 -28.95 -1.26
CA MET A 20 23.61 -28.75 -1.22
C MET A 20 23.18 -27.91 -0.02
N VAL A 21 23.76 -28.13 1.16
CA VAL A 21 23.47 -27.31 2.34
C VAL A 21 23.93 -25.87 2.11
N ALA A 22 25.12 -25.64 1.56
CA ALA A 22 25.60 -24.29 1.25
C ALA A 22 24.70 -23.57 0.25
N LEU A 23 24.23 -24.26 -0.80
CA LEU A 23 23.30 -23.69 -1.77
C LEU A 23 21.92 -23.42 -1.16
N CYS A 24 21.39 -24.32 -0.34
CA CYS A 24 20.10 -24.12 0.33
C CYS A 24 20.16 -22.97 1.35
N LEU A 25 21.22 -22.89 2.16
CA LEU A 25 21.40 -21.78 3.10
C LEU A 25 21.65 -20.46 2.37
N GLY A 26 22.48 -20.47 1.32
CA GLY A 26 22.72 -19.30 0.48
C GLY A 26 21.44 -18.82 -0.22
N GLY A 27 20.65 -19.75 -0.76
CA GLY A 27 19.34 -19.47 -1.33
C GLY A 27 18.32 -18.99 -0.30
N GLY A 28 18.39 -19.49 0.93
CA GLY A 28 17.56 -19.02 2.05
C GLY A 28 17.88 -17.58 2.43
N VAL A 29 19.17 -17.24 2.59
CA VAL A 29 19.63 -15.87 2.86
C VAL A 29 19.28 -14.93 1.70
N TYR A 30 19.51 -15.37 0.46
CA TYR A 30 19.14 -14.62 -0.74
C TYR A 30 17.61 -14.42 -0.84
N GLY A 31 16.82 -15.43 -0.47
CA GLY A 31 15.37 -15.38 -0.48
C GLY A 31 14.73 -14.58 0.67
N MET A 32 15.51 -14.11 1.66
CA MET A 32 14.95 -13.30 2.76
C MET A 32 14.31 -11.99 2.26
N SER A 33 14.85 -11.39 1.19
CA SER A 33 14.31 -10.17 0.60
C SER A 33 13.19 -10.44 -0.41
N LEU A 34 12.74 -11.69 -0.58
CA LEU A 34 11.70 -12.02 -1.56
C LEU A 34 10.38 -11.29 -1.26
N GLY A 35 10.05 -11.08 0.03
CA GLY A 35 8.85 -10.36 0.46
C GLY A 35 8.78 -8.90 -0.01
N ASP A 36 9.92 -8.28 -0.32
CA ASP A 36 9.95 -6.91 -0.84
C ASP A 36 9.77 -6.84 -2.37
N HIS A 37 9.80 -7.99 -3.04
CA HIS A 37 9.78 -8.16 -4.50
C HIS A 37 8.57 -8.96 -5.01
N VAL A 38 7.59 -9.24 -4.14
CA VAL A 38 6.30 -9.81 -4.56
C VAL A 38 5.38 -8.70 -5.05
N THR A 39 4.41 -9.08 -5.89
CA THR A 39 3.36 -8.17 -6.39
C THR A 39 1.99 -8.65 -5.92
N GLN A 40 1.07 -7.72 -5.70
CA GLN A 40 -0.35 -8.03 -5.44
C GLN A 40 -1.18 -8.15 -6.72
N SER A 41 -0.62 -7.76 -7.87
CA SER A 41 -1.30 -7.78 -9.16
C SER A 41 -1.38 -9.20 -9.75
N GLY A 42 -2.19 -9.39 -10.80
CA GLY A 42 -2.31 -10.66 -11.52
C GLY A 42 -3.65 -11.40 -11.36
N PHE A 43 -4.65 -10.78 -10.73
CA PHE A 43 -6.01 -11.34 -10.65
C PHE A 43 -6.85 -11.13 -11.92
N TYR A 44 -6.40 -10.25 -12.82
CA TYR A 44 -7.11 -9.90 -14.05
C TYR A 44 -6.45 -10.53 -15.28
N ASP A 45 -7.20 -10.56 -16.39
CA ASP A 45 -6.66 -10.91 -17.71
C ASP A 45 -6.12 -9.65 -18.39
N ASP A 46 -4.81 -9.54 -18.49
CA ASP A 46 -4.10 -8.39 -19.10
C ASP A 46 -4.43 -8.22 -20.60
N GLY A 47 -4.91 -9.28 -21.27
CA GLY A 47 -5.37 -9.21 -22.65
C GLY A 47 -6.81 -8.71 -22.82
N SER A 48 -7.55 -8.54 -21.72
CA SER A 48 -8.96 -8.16 -21.77
C SER A 48 -9.18 -6.68 -22.13
N GLN A 49 -10.32 -6.40 -22.79
CA GLN A 49 -10.69 -5.04 -23.16
C GLN A 49 -10.91 -4.14 -21.92
N SER A 50 -11.31 -4.70 -20.78
CA SER A 50 -11.46 -3.95 -19.52
C SER A 50 -10.12 -3.47 -18.95
N VAL A 51 -9.07 -4.29 -19.04
CA VAL A 51 -7.72 -3.87 -18.63
C VAL A 51 -7.19 -2.79 -19.56
N GLN A 52 -7.36 -2.97 -20.88
CA GLN A 52 -6.97 -1.95 -21.86
C GLN A 52 -7.68 -0.60 -21.64
N ALA A 53 -8.99 -0.63 -21.33
CA ALA A 53 -9.74 0.57 -21.00
C ALA A 53 -9.24 1.25 -19.72
N SER A 54 -8.87 0.47 -18.71
CA SER A 54 -8.33 0.99 -17.44
C SER A 54 -6.97 1.64 -17.64
N VAL A 55 -6.06 0.99 -18.39
CA VAL A 55 -4.73 1.53 -18.72
C VAL A 55 -4.85 2.84 -19.51
N LEU A 56 -5.71 2.87 -20.54
CA LEU A 56 -5.94 4.08 -21.34
C LEU A 56 -6.56 5.21 -20.49
N GLY A 57 -7.50 4.88 -19.60
CA GLY A 57 -8.10 5.83 -18.67
C GLY A 57 -7.06 6.45 -17.73
N ASP A 58 -6.22 5.62 -17.12
CA ASP A 58 -5.13 6.05 -16.24
C ASP A 58 -4.10 6.92 -16.98
N GLU A 59 -3.78 6.62 -18.24
CA GLU A 59 -2.84 7.38 -19.06
C GLU A 59 -3.39 8.76 -19.43
N VAL A 60 -4.67 8.85 -19.81
CA VAL A 60 -5.27 10.09 -20.32
C VAL A 60 -5.75 11.01 -19.21
N TYR A 61 -6.43 10.46 -18.20
CA TYR A 61 -7.03 11.25 -17.12
C TYR A 61 -6.17 11.27 -15.84
N GLY A 62 -5.14 10.43 -15.78
CA GLY A 62 -4.41 10.16 -14.56
C GLY A 62 -5.15 9.14 -13.69
N ARG A 63 -4.40 8.22 -13.08
CA ARG A 63 -4.94 7.27 -12.10
C ARG A 63 -5.66 7.97 -10.96
N ASP A 64 -6.85 7.47 -10.61
CA ASP A 64 -7.59 7.94 -9.43
C ASP A 64 -6.84 7.58 -8.15
N ARG A 65 -6.56 8.60 -7.32
CA ARG A 65 -5.88 8.46 -6.03
C ARG A 65 -6.77 8.73 -4.84
N THR A 66 -8.03 9.11 -5.08
CA THR A 66 -8.96 9.52 -4.02
C THR A 66 -9.39 8.36 -3.11
N SER A 67 -9.18 7.13 -3.57
CA SER A 67 -9.57 5.92 -2.86
C SER A 67 -8.40 5.17 -2.19
N HIS A 68 -7.18 5.73 -2.16
CA HIS A 68 -6.02 5.06 -1.58
C HIS A 68 -6.18 4.80 -0.07
N VAL A 69 -6.42 5.85 0.71
CA VAL A 69 -6.65 5.76 2.16
C VAL A 69 -7.79 6.68 2.54
N VAL A 70 -8.81 6.15 3.20
CA VAL A 70 -9.92 6.92 3.78
C VAL A 70 -9.80 6.89 5.30
N ALA A 71 -9.42 8.02 5.89
CA ALA A 71 -9.30 8.18 7.32
C ALA A 71 -10.59 8.80 7.89
N VAL A 72 -11.28 8.07 8.77
CA VAL A 72 -12.49 8.55 9.45
C VAL A 72 -12.12 9.09 10.82
N PHE A 73 -12.48 10.34 11.08
CA PHE A 73 -12.27 11.06 12.33
C PHE A 73 -13.58 11.18 13.08
N THR A 74 -13.51 10.95 14.40
CA THR A 74 -14.68 11.03 15.28
C THR A 74 -14.50 12.16 16.28
N ALA A 75 -15.49 13.04 16.37
CA ALA A 75 -15.49 14.15 17.30
C ALA A 75 -15.53 13.64 18.76
N PRO A 76 -14.95 14.39 19.71
CA PRO A 76 -15.03 14.05 21.13
C PRO A 76 -16.48 13.97 21.63
N LYS A 77 -16.70 13.24 22.74
CA LYS A 77 -18.04 13.06 23.29
C LYS A 77 -18.69 14.41 23.61
N GLY A 78 -19.87 14.66 23.04
CA GLY A 78 -20.64 15.89 23.24
C GLY A 78 -20.30 17.01 22.26
N GLU A 79 -19.24 16.86 21.46
CA GLU A 79 -18.82 17.83 20.44
C GLU A 79 -19.20 17.37 19.03
N THR A 80 -18.96 18.23 18.04
CA THR A 80 -19.16 17.94 16.62
C THR A 80 -17.86 18.17 15.86
N VAL A 81 -17.80 17.67 14.63
CA VAL A 81 -16.67 17.88 13.72
C VAL A 81 -16.48 19.34 13.30
N ASP A 82 -17.47 20.19 13.61
CA ASP A 82 -17.45 21.63 13.36
C ASP A 82 -16.81 22.43 14.51
N ASP A 83 -16.45 21.78 15.63
CA ASP A 83 -15.67 22.44 16.67
C ASP A 83 -14.35 22.94 16.08
N LYS A 84 -14.13 24.26 16.16
CA LYS A 84 -13.00 24.91 15.48
C LYS A 84 -11.65 24.36 15.97
N ARG A 85 -11.51 24.10 17.27
CA ARG A 85 -10.24 23.64 17.85
C ARG A 85 -9.95 22.21 17.39
N TRP A 86 -10.96 21.36 17.38
CA TRP A 86 -10.83 20.00 16.90
C TRP A 86 -10.55 19.96 15.39
N PHE A 87 -11.31 20.72 14.60
CA PHE A 87 -11.14 20.84 13.15
C PHE A 87 -9.74 21.30 12.77
N ASP A 88 -9.26 22.40 13.38
CA ASP A 88 -7.92 22.93 13.11
C ASP A 88 -6.83 21.92 13.52
N GLY A 89 -7.03 21.21 14.64
CA GLY A 89 -6.11 20.16 15.09
C GLY A 89 -5.99 18.99 14.10
N ILE A 90 -7.11 18.51 13.55
CA ILE A 90 -7.09 17.46 12.52
C ILE A 90 -6.40 17.97 11.24
N LYS A 91 -6.74 19.19 10.79
CA LYS A 91 -6.14 19.80 9.61
C LYS A 91 -4.63 19.98 9.75
N GLU A 92 -4.16 20.48 10.90
CA GLU A 92 -2.75 20.62 11.21
C GLU A 92 -2.05 19.26 11.27
N GLY A 93 -2.68 18.25 11.88
CA GLY A 93 -2.16 16.88 11.92
C GLY A 93 -1.96 16.30 10.52
N LEU A 94 -2.95 16.42 9.64
CA LEU A 94 -2.87 15.95 8.25
C LEU A 94 -1.80 16.71 7.44
N ASN A 95 -1.69 18.03 7.65
CA ASN A 95 -0.64 18.82 7.03
C ASN A 95 0.76 18.41 7.52
N LYS A 96 0.89 18.11 8.80
CA LYS A 96 2.14 17.62 9.38
C LYS A 96 2.51 16.24 8.81
N VAL A 97 1.58 15.30 8.76
CA VAL A 97 1.80 13.97 8.17
C VAL A 97 2.27 14.08 6.72
N LYS A 98 1.66 14.95 5.92
CA LYS A 98 2.12 15.24 4.55
C LYS A 98 3.54 15.83 4.52
N ALA A 99 3.85 16.73 5.44
CA ALA A 99 5.16 17.38 5.51
C ALA A 99 6.27 16.43 5.98
N ASP A 100 5.96 15.51 6.89
CA ASP A 100 6.88 14.52 7.45
C ASP A 100 7.12 13.34 6.46
N HIS A 101 6.17 13.08 5.55
CA HIS A 101 6.21 12.00 4.55
C HIS A 101 6.01 12.51 3.11
N PRO A 102 6.85 13.44 2.62
CA PRO A 102 6.64 14.06 1.31
C PRO A 102 6.91 13.10 0.15
N ASP A 103 7.66 12.01 0.36
CA ASP A 103 8.01 11.03 -0.67
C ASP A 103 6.93 9.95 -0.83
N GLU A 104 6.13 9.71 0.21
CA GLU A 104 5.04 8.74 0.24
C GLU A 104 3.66 9.40 0.01
N ILE A 105 3.45 10.62 0.49
CA ILE A 105 2.14 11.28 0.48
C ILE A 105 2.11 12.39 -0.58
N LEU A 106 1.21 12.25 -1.56
CA LEU A 106 0.98 13.25 -2.58
C LEU A 106 0.18 14.43 -2.03
N SER A 107 -0.96 14.14 -1.43
CA SER A 107 -1.87 15.15 -0.86
C SER A 107 -2.94 14.51 0.02
N TRP A 108 -3.79 15.34 0.62
CA TRP A 108 -5.01 14.88 1.27
C TRP A 108 -6.15 15.86 0.95
N VAL A 109 -7.38 15.36 0.89
CA VAL A 109 -8.60 16.13 0.68
C VAL A 109 -9.67 15.57 1.60
N GLY A 110 -10.41 16.41 2.30
CA GLY A 110 -11.44 15.94 3.23
C GLY A 110 -12.34 17.05 3.70
N TYR A 111 -13.30 16.72 4.57
CA TYR A 111 -14.18 17.70 5.20
C TYR A 111 -13.42 18.92 5.76
N PHE A 112 -12.20 18.67 6.28
CA PHE A 112 -11.32 19.64 6.91
C PHE A 112 -10.67 20.69 5.98
N THR A 113 -10.79 20.54 4.65
CA THR A 113 -10.29 21.56 3.71
C THR A 113 -11.35 22.58 3.36
N ASN A 114 -12.57 22.14 3.06
CA ASN A 114 -13.71 22.98 2.71
C ASN A 114 -15.04 22.30 3.13
N PRO A 115 -15.52 22.52 4.36
CA PRO A 115 -16.67 21.81 4.90
C PRO A 115 -17.99 22.15 4.18
N GLU A 116 -18.09 23.31 3.54
CA GLU A 116 -19.27 23.69 2.75
C GLU A 116 -19.32 22.92 1.42
N ALA A 117 -18.21 22.89 0.68
CA ALA A 117 -18.14 22.18 -0.59
C ALA A 117 -18.09 20.65 -0.42
N LEU A 118 -17.60 20.17 0.73
CA LEU A 118 -17.42 18.75 1.04
C LEU A 118 -18.36 18.30 2.17
N ALA A 119 -19.55 18.89 2.27
CA ALA A 119 -20.51 18.58 3.33
C ALA A 119 -20.87 17.09 3.44
N ASN A 120 -20.86 16.38 2.30
CA ASN A 120 -21.12 14.93 2.22
C ASN A 120 -19.97 14.07 2.77
N MET A 121 -18.83 14.66 3.14
CA MET A 121 -17.73 13.99 3.81
C MET A 121 -17.85 13.95 5.33
N ALA A 122 -19.01 14.38 5.86
CA ALA A 122 -19.39 14.23 7.25
C ALA A 122 -20.79 13.59 7.35
N ASP A 123 -21.05 12.91 8.45
CA ASP A 123 -22.38 12.38 8.75
C ASP A 123 -23.39 13.51 9.05
N PRO A 124 -24.71 13.25 8.93
CA PRO A 124 -25.74 14.26 9.19
C PRO A 124 -25.66 14.86 10.61
N ASP A 125 -25.29 14.04 11.59
CA ASP A 125 -25.19 14.43 13.00
C ASP A 125 -23.84 15.11 13.35
N LYS A 126 -22.94 15.25 12.36
CA LYS A 126 -21.62 15.89 12.48
C LYS A 126 -20.79 15.28 13.61
N LYS A 127 -20.88 13.97 13.82
CA LYS A 127 -20.05 13.20 14.76
C LYS A 127 -18.84 12.58 14.11
N HIS A 128 -18.91 12.33 12.80
CA HIS A 128 -17.89 11.67 12.02
C HIS A 128 -17.63 12.43 10.73
N ALA A 129 -16.36 12.61 10.39
CA ALA A 129 -15.95 13.18 9.11
C ALA A 129 -14.73 12.43 8.59
N PHE A 130 -14.57 12.36 7.27
CA PHE A 130 -13.44 11.66 6.67
C PHE A 130 -12.55 12.55 5.82
N ALA A 131 -11.31 12.10 5.65
CA ALA A 131 -10.38 12.62 4.67
C ALA A 131 -9.83 11.47 3.81
N SER A 132 -9.69 11.73 2.52
CA SER A 132 -8.94 10.92 1.58
C SER A 132 -7.47 11.37 1.60
N ILE A 133 -6.56 10.42 1.82
CA ILE A 133 -5.11 10.62 1.76
C ILE A 133 -4.61 9.94 0.49
N GLN A 134 -4.03 10.75 -0.39
CA GLN A 134 -3.54 10.34 -1.70
C GLN A 134 -2.05 10.01 -1.59
N LEU A 135 -1.71 8.76 -1.84
CA LEU A 135 -0.33 8.26 -1.83
C LEU A 135 0.35 8.43 -3.19
N LYS A 136 1.67 8.61 -3.18
CA LYS A 136 2.54 8.56 -4.36
C LYS A 136 2.79 7.12 -4.80
N GLY A 137 3.03 6.93 -6.09
CA GLY A 137 3.29 5.64 -6.71
C GLY A 137 2.66 5.54 -8.10
N ASP A 138 3.32 4.76 -8.96
CA ASP A 138 2.93 4.55 -10.37
C ASP A 138 2.36 3.15 -10.62
N ASP A 139 2.34 2.31 -9.58
CA ASP A 139 1.79 0.96 -9.56
C ASP A 139 1.23 0.64 -8.17
N ASP A 140 0.40 -0.40 -8.08
CA ASP A 140 -0.30 -0.71 -6.85
C ASP A 140 0.64 -1.18 -5.72
N ASP A 141 1.78 -1.82 -6.05
CA ASP A 141 2.73 -2.30 -5.04
C ASP A 141 3.47 -1.13 -4.39
N THR A 142 3.89 -0.14 -5.19
CA THR A 142 4.49 1.11 -4.69
C THR A 142 3.50 1.87 -3.82
N ILE A 143 2.23 1.98 -4.25
CA ILE A 143 1.18 2.63 -3.46
C ILE A 143 0.95 1.89 -2.14
N LEU A 144 0.91 0.55 -2.15
CA LEU A 144 0.76 -0.24 -0.93
C LEU A 144 1.90 -0.05 0.05
N LYS A 145 3.16 -0.04 -0.43
CA LYS A 145 4.33 0.16 0.42
C LYS A 145 4.31 1.51 1.14
N HIS A 146 3.66 2.51 0.53
CA HIS A 146 3.46 3.83 1.12
C HIS A 146 2.22 3.92 2.03
N SER A 147 1.36 2.90 2.04
CA SER A 147 0.20 2.87 2.92
C SER A 147 0.64 2.59 4.35
N PRO A 148 0.12 3.32 5.36
CA PRO A 148 0.36 2.98 6.75
C PRO A 148 -0.15 1.56 7.03
N ALA A 149 0.70 0.69 7.57
CA ALA A 149 0.28 -0.65 7.98
C ALA A 149 -0.90 -0.56 8.96
N ALA A 150 -1.93 -1.37 8.71
CA ALA A 150 -3.06 -1.56 9.62
C ALA A 150 -2.65 -2.29 10.91
#